data_AF-A0A7X7JRE7-F1
#
_entry.id   AF-A0A7X7JRE7-F1
#
_cell.length_a   1.000
_cell.length_b   1.000
_cell.length_c   1.000
_cell.angle_alpha   90.00
_cell.angle_beta   90.00
_cell.angle_gamma   90.00
#
_symmetry.space_group_name_H-M   'P 1'
#
loop_
_entity.id
_entity.type
_entity.pdbx_description
1 polymer ?
#
loop_
_entity_poly.entity_id
_entity_poly.type
_entity_poly.pdbx_seq_one_letter_code
_entity_poly.pdbx_strand_id
1 'polypeptide(L)'
;MNKRRSNIEIIAEMLKVGENGAGKTELMYTVNMSYAQLQKYLKFLLSNELIHRVEVGNPSVRYYVTPKGADLLKSIETVMNLLDIEG
;
A
#
# COMPACT_ATOMS: atom_id res chain seq x y z
N MET A 1 -11.71 -19.27 -7.07
CA MET A 1 -12.74 -18.49 -6.34
C MET A 1 -12.27 -17.05 -6.27
N ASN A 2 -13.05 -16.08 -6.74
CA ASN A 2 -12.71 -14.65 -6.58
C ASN A 2 -12.96 -14.24 -5.13
N LYS A 3 -11.98 -14.44 -4.25
CA LYS A 3 -12.01 -13.92 -2.88
C LYS A 3 -11.91 -12.40 -2.97
N ARG A 4 -12.87 -11.70 -2.36
CA ARG A 4 -12.78 -10.24 -2.23
C ARG A 4 -11.61 -9.92 -1.30
N ARG A 5 -10.62 -9.19 -1.79
CA ARG A 5 -9.51 -8.69 -0.97
C ARG A 5 -10.05 -7.86 0.20
N SER A 6 -9.58 -8.20 1.38
CA SER A 6 -9.80 -7.51 2.63
C SER A 6 -8.98 -6.20 2.68
N ASN A 7 -9.34 -5.31 3.60
CA ASN A 7 -8.61 -4.05 3.76
C ASN A 7 -7.15 -4.28 4.18
N ILE A 8 -6.86 -5.34 4.94
CA ILE A 8 -5.52 -5.64 5.43
C ILE A 8 -4.60 -6.14 4.30
N GLU A 9 -5.13 -6.97 3.40
CA GLU A 9 -4.43 -7.40 2.17
C GLU A 9 -4.11 -6.19 1.28
N ILE A 10 -5.07 -5.28 1.08
CA ILE A 10 -4.86 -4.06 0.30
C ILE A 10 -3.78 -3.16 0.93
N ILE A 11 -3.80 -2.98 2.25
CA ILE A 11 -2.79 -2.19 2.95
C ILE A 11 -1.40 -2.83 2.79
N ALA A 12 -1.29 -4.15 2.97
CA ALA A 12 -0.03 -4.87 2.80
C ALA A 12 0.53 -4.73 1.37
N GLU A 13 -0.31 -4.95 0.34
CA GLU A 13 0.07 -4.76 -1.06
C GLU A 13 0.61 -3.34 -1.30
N MET A 14 -0.11 -2.31 -0.85
CA MET A 14 0.31 -0.92 -1.07
C MET A 14 1.60 -0.56 -0.34
N LEU A 15 1.80 -1.04 0.89
CA LEU A 15 3.04 -0.83 1.64
C LEU A 15 4.22 -1.50 0.94
N LYS A 16 4.03 -2.72 0.44
CA LYS A 16 5.04 -3.51 -0.28
C LYS A 16 5.47 -2.83 -1.58
N VAL A 17 4.52 -2.33 -2.38
CA VAL A 17 4.83 -1.55 -3.59
C VAL A 17 5.56 -0.24 -3.22
N GLY A 18 5.22 0.35 -2.07
CA GLY A 18 5.87 1.55 -1.54
C GLY A 18 7.33 1.35 -1.08
N GLU A 19 7.82 0.13 -0.85
CA GLU A 19 9.20 -0.11 -0.40
C GLU A 19 10.25 0.40 -1.41
N ASN A 20 9.94 0.33 -2.71
CA ASN A 20 10.81 0.83 -3.78
C ASN A 20 10.38 2.19 -4.34
N GLY A 21 9.35 2.80 -3.75
CA GLY A 21 8.73 4.01 -4.25
C GLY A 21 7.79 3.74 -5.42
N ALA A 22 6.55 4.23 -5.30
CA ALA A 22 5.50 3.94 -6.28
C ALA A 22 4.83 5.20 -6.80
N GLY A 23 4.67 5.31 -8.12
CA GLY A 23 3.80 6.31 -8.74
C GLY A 23 2.31 5.99 -8.51
N LYS A 24 1.42 6.98 -8.64
CA LYS A 24 -0.04 6.73 -8.58
C LYS A 24 -0.50 5.68 -9.60
N THR A 25 0.06 5.72 -10.81
CA THR A 25 -0.29 4.81 -11.89
C THR A 25 0.21 3.39 -11.61
N GLU A 26 1.45 3.24 -11.12
CA GLU A 26 2.01 1.96 -10.70
C GLU A 26 1.13 1.34 -9.60
N LEU A 27 0.80 2.12 -8.56
CA LEU A 27 -0.13 1.66 -7.53
C LEU A 27 -1.47 1.22 -8.13
N MET A 28 -2.10 2.04 -8.97
CA MET A 28 -3.40 1.70 -9.57
C MET A 28 -3.39 0.36 -10.30
N TYR A 29 -2.33 0.07 -11.05
CA TYR A 29 -2.19 -1.20 -11.78
C TYR A 29 -1.89 -2.36 -10.85
N THR A 30 -1.05 -2.18 -9.82
CA THR A 30 -0.72 -3.27 -8.89
C THR A 30 -1.90 -3.65 -7.99
N VAL A 31 -2.58 -2.66 -7.40
CA VAL A 31 -3.71 -2.94 -6.50
C VAL A 31 -5.04 -3.18 -7.24
N ASN A 32 -5.09 -3.20 -8.58
CA ASN A 32 -6.29 -3.50 -9.38
C ASN A 32 -7.60 -2.93 -8.78
N MET A 33 -7.65 -1.62 -8.57
CA MET A 33 -8.79 -0.94 -7.93
C MET A 33 -9.15 0.36 -8.64
N SER A 34 -10.38 0.84 -8.43
CA SER A 34 -10.80 2.14 -8.96
C SER A 34 -9.99 3.29 -8.37
N TYR A 35 -9.89 4.40 -9.11
CA TYR A 35 -9.22 5.62 -8.65
C TYR A 35 -9.74 6.11 -7.29
N ALA A 36 -11.06 6.05 -7.08
CA ALA A 36 -11.68 6.48 -5.82
C ALA A 36 -11.25 5.61 -4.63
N GLN A 37 -11.14 4.28 -4.83
CA GLN A 37 -10.64 3.37 -3.79
C GLN A 37 -9.17 3.63 -3.50
N LEU A 38 -8.34 3.78 -4.54
CA LEU A 38 -6.91 4.09 -4.37
C LEU A 38 -6.71 5.37 -3.56
N GLN A 39 -7.47 6.43 -3.87
CA GLN A 39 -7.40 7.70 -3.14
C GLN A 39 -7.78 7.54 -1.67
N LYS A 40 -8.79 6.72 -1.36
CA LYS A 40 -9.19 6.44 0.03
C LYS A 40 -8.04 5.80 0.82
N TYR A 41 -7.38 4.79 0.24
CA TYR A 41 -6.25 4.13 0.90
C TYR A 41 -5.01 5.01 0.96
N LEU A 42 -4.66 5.72 -0.12
CA LEU A 42 -3.55 6.67 -0.11
C LEU A 42 -3.73 7.73 0.99
N LYS A 43 -4.94 8.30 1.11
CA LYS A 43 -5.26 9.26 2.17
C LYS A 43 -5.07 8.62 3.55
N PHE A 44 -5.59 7.42 3.77
CA PHE A 44 -5.42 6.70 5.02
C PHE A 44 -3.93 6.48 5.37
N LEU A 45 -3.14 5.97 4.42
CA LEU A 45 -1.72 5.68 4.64
C LEU A 45 -0.90 6.95 4.91
N LEU A 46 -1.17 8.03 4.18
CA LEU A 46 -0.52 9.34 4.39
C LEU A 46 -0.90 9.94 5.74
N SER A 47 -2.20 9.95 6.09
CA SER A 47 -2.69 10.50 7.35
C SER A 47 -2.20 9.74 8.58
N ASN A 48 -1.80 8.48 8.43
CA ASN A 48 -1.22 7.66 9.49
C ASN A 48 0.31 7.59 9.44
N GLU A 49 0.96 8.34 8.54
CA GLU A 49 2.42 8.37 8.37
C GLU A 49 3.03 6.99 8.05
N LEU A 50 2.26 6.13 7.37
CA LEU A 50 2.71 4.82 6.92
C LEU A 50 3.45 4.89 5.58
N ILE A 51 3.15 5.93 4.80
CA ILE A 51 3.87 6.30 3.59
C ILE A 51 4.13 7.80 3.60
N HIS A 52 5.13 8.24 2.84
CA HIS A 52 5.39 9.66 2.58
C HIS A 52 5.44 9.95 1.08
N ARG A 53 5.17 11.20 0.72
CA ARG A 53 5.14 11.69 -0.66
C ARG A 53 6.46 12.37 -0.98
N VAL A 54 7.11 11.98 -2.09
CA VAL A 54 8.32 12.60 -2.62
C VAL A 54 8.04 13.15 -4.02
N GLU A 55 8.40 14.40 -4.25
CA GLU A 55 8.34 15.01 -5.58
C GLU A 55 9.63 14.66 -6.32
N VAL A 56 9.49 13.98 -7.46
CA VAL A 56 10.62 13.53 -8.31
C VAL A 56 10.66 14.29 -9.64
N GLY A 57 9.86 15.35 -9.75
CA GLY A 57 9.72 16.23 -10.90
C GLY A 57 8.34 16.90 -10.88
N ASN A 58 8.10 17.87 -11.77
CA ASN A 58 6.79 18.46 -11.93
C ASN A 58 6.10 17.85 -13.17
N PRO A 59 4.99 17.07 -13.06
CA PRO A 59 4.16 16.78 -11.89
C PRO A 59 4.38 15.38 -11.26
N SER A 60 5.56 14.79 -11.42
CA SER A 60 5.86 13.41 -11.02
C SER A 60 6.04 13.24 -9.51
N VAL A 61 5.22 12.37 -8.92
CA VAL A 61 5.20 12.07 -7.49
C VAL A 61 5.39 10.58 -7.27
N ARG A 62 6.18 10.23 -6.25
CA ARG A 62 6.30 8.86 -5.75
C ARG A 62 5.92 8.79 -4.26
N TYR A 63 5.34 7.65 -3.89
CA TYR A 63 5.00 7.30 -2.51
C TYR A 63 5.97 6.24 -2.01
N TYR A 64 6.62 6.52 -0.90
CA TYR A 64 7.58 5.63 -0.27
C TYR A 64 7.05 5.18 1.08
N VAL A 65 7.30 3.92 1.44
CA VAL A 65 6.99 3.42 2.78
C VAL A 65 7.85 4.13 3.82
N THR A 66 7.27 4.46 4.97
CA THR A 66 8.05 4.95 6.12
C THR A 66 8.56 3.77 6.95
N PRO A 67 9.50 3.97 7.90
CA PRO A 67 9.85 2.93 8.87
C PRO A 67 8.62 2.38 9.62
N LYS A 68 7.71 3.26 10.03
CA LYS A 68 6.44 2.89 10.67
C LYS A 68 5.56 2.02 9.76
N GLY A 69 5.49 2.36 8.46
CA GLY A 69 4.79 1.56 7.47
C GLY A 69 5.41 0.17 7.26
N ALA A 70 6.75 0.08 7.23
CA ALA A 70 7.46 -1.18 7.10
C ALA A 70 7.24 -2.09 8.32
N ASP A 71 7.21 -1.54 9.53
CA ASP A 71 6.91 -2.31 10.74
C ASP A 71 5.46 -2.82 10.75
N LEU A 72 4.51 -2.02 10.27
CA LEU A 72 3.13 -2.47 10.08
C LEU A 72 3.05 -3.60 9.05
N LEU A 73 3.74 -3.49 7.92
CA LEU A 73 3.77 -4.53 6.88
C LEU A 73 4.27 -5.86 7.46
N LYS A 74 5.40 -5.85 8.18
CA LYS A 74 5.93 -7.07 8.85
C LYS A 74 4.92 -7.67 9.83
N SER A 75 4.21 -6.82 10.57
CA SER A 75 3.18 -7.26 11.52
C SER A 75 2.01 -7.93 10.80
N ILE A 76 1.56 -7.36 9.68
CA ILE A 76 0.49 -7.94 8.85
C ILE A 76 0.94 -9.28 8.26
N GLU A 77 2.12 -9.35 7.66
CA GLU A 77 2.66 -10.60 7.09
C GLU A 77 2.79 -11.69 8.17
N THR A 78 3.23 -11.34 9.38
CA THR A 78 3.29 -12.27 10.51
C THR A 78 1.91 -12.83 10.86
N VAL A 79 0.89 -11.97 10.99
CA VAL A 79 -0.48 -12.40 11.32
C VAL A 79 -1.08 -13.25 10.20
N MET A 80 -0.91 -12.85 8.94
CA MET A 80 -1.40 -13.60 7.77
C MET A 80 -0.81 -15.01 7.72
N ASN A 81 0.50 -15.14 7.96
CA ASN A 81 1.20 -16.42 8.00
C ASN A 81 0.72 -17.31 9.16
N LEU A 82 0.49 -16.73 10.35
CA LEU A 82 -0.03 -17.49 11.50
C LEU A 82 -1.47 -17.99 11.30
N LEU A 83 -2.26 -17.29 10.49
CA LEU A 83 -3.64 -17.64 10.17
C LEU A 83 -3.77 -18.52 8.92
N ASP A 84 -2.65 -18.90 8.28
CA ASP A 84 -2.61 -19.67 7.04
C ASP A 84 -3.44 -19.01 5.91
N ILE A 85 -3.38 -17.67 5.85
CA ILE A 85 -4.05 -16.89 4.81
C ILE A 85 -3.06 -16.71 3.66
N GLU A 86 -3.26 -17.44 2.57
CA GLU A 86 -2.57 -17.15 1.30
C GLU A 86 -3.01 -15.76 0.79
N GLY A 87 -2.02 -14.91 0.49
CA GLY A 87 -2.19 -13.58 -0.09
C GLY A 87 -2.43 -13.60 -1.59
#